data_AF-A0A221UTK0-F1
#
_entry.id   AF-A0A221UTK0-F1
#
_cell.length_a   1.000
_cell.length_b   1.000
_cell.length_c   1.000
_cell.angle_alpha   90.00
_cell.angle_beta   90.00
_cell.angle_gamma   90.00
#
_symmetry.space_group_name_H-M   'P 1'
#
loop_
_entity.id
_entity.type
_entity.pdbx_description
1 polymer ?
#
loop_
_entity_poly.entity_id
_entity_poly.type
_entity_poly.pdbx_seq_one_letter_code
_entity_poly.pdbx_strand_id
1 'polypeptide(L)'
;MKDQKAILIKCIKNDVPAFVIAGHDFFAVPTLEAYYQTAKENGADVEFLKDMKLVLQEMKDFQQQEPDKIRIPKLKAFEIEK
;
A
#
# COMPACT_ATOMS: atom_id res chain seq x y z
N MET A 1 -0.54 -16.85 -1.15
CA MET A 1 -0.26 -15.41 -1.25
C MET A 1 0.39 -15.15 -2.61
N LYS A 2 -0.16 -14.24 -3.44
CA LYS A 2 0.43 -13.92 -4.76
C LYS A 2 1.81 -13.26 -4.53
N ASP A 3 2.79 -13.59 -5.37
CA ASP A 3 4.11 -12.94 -5.32
C ASP A 3 3.99 -11.47 -5.76
N GLN A 4 3.98 -10.56 -4.79
CA GLN A 4 3.82 -9.13 -5.01
C GLN A 4 4.96 -8.53 -5.85
N LYS A 5 6.17 -9.08 -5.72
CA LYS A 5 7.33 -8.65 -6.53
C LYS A 5 7.14 -9.07 -7.98
N ALA A 6 6.69 -10.30 -8.22
CA ALA A 6 6.38 -10.77 -9.57
C ALA A 6 5.24 -9.96 -10.20
N ILE A 7 4.22 -9.57 -9.43
CA ILE A 7 3.12 -8.69 -9.90
C ILE A 7 3.67 -7.32 -10.28
N LEU A 8 4.42 -6.65 -9.40
CA LEU A 8 5.00 -5.34 -9.70
C LEU A 8 5.87 -5.36 -10.96
N ILE A 9 6.71 -6.39 -11.12
CA ILE A 9 7.54 -6.55 -12.32
C ILE A 9 6.67 -6.71 -13.57
N LYS A 10 5.56 -7.46 -13.49
CA LYS A 10 4.61 -7.57 -14.61
C LYS A 10 3.94 -6.23 -14.90
N CYS A 11 3.54 -5.46 -13.89
CA CYS A 11 2.95 -4.14 -14.12
C CYS A 11 3.91 -3.21 -14.87
N ILE A 12 5.16 -3.13 -14.41
CA ILE A 12 6.22 -2.31 -15.05
C ILE A 12 6.46 -2.77 -16.49
N LYS A 13 6.55 -4.09 -16.74
CA LYS A 13 6.79 -4.64 -18.08
C LYS A 13 5.66 -4.37 -19.08
N ASN A 14 4.43 -4.20 -18.60
CA ASN A 14 3.25 -4.02 -19.44
C ASN A 14 2.69 -2.59 -19.38
N ASP A 15 3.46 -1.64 -18.84
CA ASP A 15 3.04 -0.24 -18.68
C ASP A 15 1.69 -0.08 -17.95
N VAL A 16 1.45 -0.96 -16.96
CA VAL A 16 0.28 -0.92 -16.10
C VAL A 16 0.64 -0.08 -14.87
N PRO A 17 -0.17 0.93 -14.50
CA PRO A 17 0.06 1.72 -13.30
C PRO A 17 0.20 0.84 -12.05
N ALA A 18 1.26 1.09 -11.28
CA ALA A 18 1.50 0.41 -10.02
C ALA A 18 2.12 1.38 -9.02
N PHE A 19 1.78 1.21 -7.75
CA PHE A 19 2.42 1.86 -6.62
C PHE A 19 2.67 0.82 -5.53
N VAL A 20 3.70 1.05 -4.71
CA VAL A 20 4.10 0.13 -3.64
C VAL A 20 3.91 0.84 -2.31
N ILE A 21 3.20 0.20 -1.39
CA ILE A 21 3.07 0.61 0.00
C ILE A 21 3.60 -0.54 0.86
N ALA A 22 4.42 -0.20 1.84
CA ALA A 22 4.98 -1.19 2.76
C ALA A 22 4.13 -1.30 4.03
N GLY A 23 3.88 -2.52 4.50
CA GLY A 23 3.06 -2.75 5.71
C GLY A 23 3.63 -2.14 7.00
N HIS A 24 4.95 -1.96 7.05
CA HIS A 24 5.62 -1.32 8.19
C HIS A 24 5.52 0.21 8.18
N ASP A 25 4.96 0.83 7.13
CA ASP A 25 4.75 2.27 7.11
C ASP A 25 3.49 2.65 7.90
N PHE A 26 3.65 3.56 8.86
CA PHE A 26 2.54 4.13 9.63
C PHE A 26 1.45 4.73 8.73
N PHE A 27 1.83 5.35 7.62
CA PHE A 27 0.89 6.02 6.71
C PHE A 27 0.17 5.05 5.76
N ALA A 28 0.56 3.77 5.73
CA ALA A 28 0.05 2.80 4.77
C ALA A 28 -1.48 2.64 4.81
N VAL A 29 -2.05 2.44 6.00
CA VAL A 29 -3.50 2.23 6.17
C VAL A 29 -4.30 3.48 5.77
N PRO A 30 -4.02 4.69 6.30
CA PRO A 30 -4.70 5.91 5.86
C PRO A 30 -4.63 6.16 4.35
N THR A 31 -3.46 5.91 3.73
CA THR A 31 -3.30 6.06 2.28
C THR A 31 -4.16 5.06 1.50
N LEU A 32 -4.20 3.79 1.92
CA LEU A 32 -5.04 2.78 1.28
C LEU A 32 -6.54 3.06 1.44
N GLU A 33 -6.97 3.61 2.58
CA GLU A 33 -8.36 4.03 2.80
C GLU A 33 -8.75 5.17 1.85
N ALA A 34 -7.91 6.19 1.73
CA ALA A 34 -8.15 7.31 0.82
C ALA A 34 -8.18 6.81 -0.65
N TYR A 35 -7.20 5.99 -1.04
CA TYR A 35 -7.15 5.41 -2.38
C TYR A 35 -8.40 4.57 -2.68
N TYR A 36 -8.87 3.75 -1.74
CA TYR A 36 -10.08 2.95 -1.90
C TYR A 36 -11.30 3.83 -2.21
N GLN A 37 -11.47 4.96 -1.50
CA GLN A 37 -12.58 5.88 -1.78
C GLN A 37 -12.44 6.52 -3.16
N THR A 38 -11.25 7.03 -3.51
CA THR A 38 -10.99 7.60 -4.84
C THR A 38 -11.25 6.59 -5.96
N ALA A 39 -10.77 5.35 -5.81
CA ALA A 39 -10.98 4.29 -6.79
C ALA A 39 -12.48 3.98 -6.96
N LYS A 40 -13.22 3.89 -5.84
CA LYS A 40 -14.67 3.67 -5.86
C LYS A 40 -15.42 4.82 -6.54
N GLU A 41 -15.07 6.07 -6.25
CA GLU A 41 -15.69 7.27 -6.83
C GLU A 41 -15.43 7.40 -8.33
N ASN A 42 -14.28 6.91 -8.81
CA ASN A 42 -13.89 6.96 -10.21
C ASN A 42 -14.29 5.69 -11.01
N GLY A 43 -15.13 4.82 -10.43
CA GLY A 43 -15.69 3.67 -11.16
C GLY A 43 -14.72 2.50 -11.36
N ALA A 44 -13.78 2.30 -10.43
CA ALA A 44 -12.95 1.10 -10.44
C ALA A 44 -13.79 -0.18 -10.37
N ASP A 45 -13.25 -1.26 -10.97
CA ASP A 45 -13.92 -2.56 -11.05
C ASP A 45 -14.30 -3.13 -9.68
N VAL A 46 -15.44 -3.83 -9.60
CA VAL A 46 -15.98 -4.35 -8.33
C VAL A 46 -15.06 -5.40 -7.72
N GLU A 47 -14.44 -6.28 -8.53
CA GLU A 47 -13.50 -7.28 -8.02
C GLU A 47 -12.21 -6.61 -7.56
N PHE A 48 -11.75 -5.57 -8.27
CA PHE A 48 -10.64 -4.74 -7.80
C PHE A 48 -10.93 -4.12 -6.42
N LEU A 49 -12.12 -3.56 -6.23
CA LEU A 49 -12.52 -2.96 -4.95
C LEU A 49 -12.63 -4.00 -3.81
N LYS A 50 -13.02 -5.25 -4.12
CA LYS A 50 -13.05 -6.35 -3.15
C LYS A 50 -11.64 -6.77 -2.75
N ASP A 51 -10.75 -6.97 -3.73
CA ASP A 51 -9.34 -7.30 -3.49
C ASP A 51 -8.66 -6.19 -2.66
N MET A 52 -8.94 -4.92 -2.96
CA MET A 52 -8.45 -3.79 -2.19
C MET A 52 -8.91 -3.78 -0.73
N LYS A 53 -10.19 -4.09 -0.48
CA LYS A 53 -10.72 -4.20 0.89
C LYS A 53 -10.01 -5.30 1.69
N LEU A 54 -9.71 -6.43 1.05
CA LEU A 54 -8.98 -7.52 1.68
C LEU A 54 -7.57 -7.07 2.07
N VAL A 55 -6.84 -6.45 1.14
CA VAL A 55 -5.49 -5.91 1.42
C VAL A 55 -5.53 -4.87 2.55
N LEU A 56 -6.52 -3.98 2.54
CA LEU A 56 -6.68 -2.98 3.60
C LEU A 56 -6.92 -3.63 4.97
N GLN A 57 -7.73 -4.68 5.03
CA GLN A 57 -7.98 -5.42 6.27
C GLN A 57 -6.72 -6.12 6.76
N GLU A 58 -6.00 -6.82 5.88
CA GLU A 58 -4.72 -7.48 6.21
C GLU A 58 -3.69 -6.48 6.76
N MET A 59 -3.62 -5.27 6.18
CA MET A 59 -2.72 -4.22 6.63
C MET A 59 -3.13 -3.67 8.01
N LYS A 60 -4.42 -3.48 8.26
CA LYS A 60 -4.93 -3.09 9.58
C LYS A 60 -4.61 -4.13 10.64
N ASP A 61 -4.83 -5.40 10.33
CA ASP A 61 -4.57 -6.52 11.23
C ASP A 61 -3.06 -6.59 11.55
N PHE A 62 -2.20 -6.45 10.54
CA PHE A 62 -0.75 -6.40 10.74
C PHE A 62 -0.33 -5.25 11.67
N GLN A 63 -0.82 -4.03 11.45
CA GLN A 63 -0.47 -2.89 12.29
C GLN A 63 -0.93 -3.07 13.75
N GLN A 64 -2.06 -3.73 13.97
CA GLN A 64 -2.58 -4.02 15.32
C GLN A 64 -1.81 -5.15 16.02
N GLN A 65 -1.43 -6.20 15.28
CA GLN A 65 -0.71 -7.36 15.84
C GLN A 65 0.76 -7.04 16.11
N GLU A 66 1.35 -6.15 15.32
CA GLU A 66 2.80 -5.88 15.32
C GLU A 66 3.10 -4.36 15.40
N PRO A 67 2.58 -3.64 16.41
CA PRO A 67 2.75 -2.18 16.52
C PRO A 67 4.22 -1.77 16.60
N ASP A 68 5.06 -2.60 17.21
CA ASP A 68 6.51 -2.38 17.34
C ASP A 68 7.27 -2.49 16.02
N LYS A 69 6.66 -3.02 14.96
CA LYS A 69 7.23 -3.09 13.61
C LYS A 69 6.83 -1.90 12.74
N ILE A 70 5.91 -1.07 13.20
CA ILE A 70 5.44 0.10 12.46
C ILE A 70 6.44 1.25 12.61
N ARG A 71 6.67 1.96 11.51
CA ARG A 71 7.70 2.98 11.35
C ARG A 71 7.06 4.20 10.73
N ILE A 72 7.38 5.37 11.29
CA ILE A 72 7.14 6.65 10.63
C ILE A 72 8.40 6.94 9.80
N PRO A 73 8.29 7.06 8.46
CA PRO A 73 9.39 7.52 7.62
C PRO A 73 9.95 8.84 8.16
N LYS A 74 11.25 8.87 8.42
CA LYS A 74 12.00 10.05 8.85
C LYS A 74 13.18 10.23 7.93
N LEU A 75 13.49 11.48 7.62
CA LEU A 75 14.74 11.81 6.93
C LEU A 75 15.91 11.29 7.75
N LYS A 76 16.85 10.64 7.09
CA LYS A 76 18.13 10.28 7.66
C LYS A 76 18.99 11.54 7.77
N ALA A 77 19.94 11.55 8.70
CA ALA A 77 20.78 12.72 8.95
C ALA A 77 21.44 13.28 7.66
N PHE A 78 21.90 12.40 6.76
CA PHE A 78 22.52 12.82 5.50
C PHE A 78 21.54 13.44 4.47
N GLU A 79 20.22 13.29 4.68
CA GLU A 79 19.19 13.87 3.81
C GLU A 79 18.78 15.28 4.26
N ILE A 80 19.18 15.70 5.47
CA ILE A 80 18.84 17.00 6.07
C ILE A 80 19.86 18.08 5.69
N GLU A 81 21.12 17.72 5.43
CA GLU A 81 22.24 18.66 5.18
C GLU A 81 22.40 19.07 3.70
N LYS A 82 21.31 19.30 2.97
CA LYS A 82 21.35 19.81 1.58
C LYS A 82 20.90 21.26 1.46
#